data_AF-A0A1Q3UWX9-F1
#
_entry.id   AF-A0A1Q3UWX9-F1
#
_cell.length_a   1.000
_cell.length_b   1.000
_cell.length_c   1.000
_cell.angle_alpha   90.00
_cell.angle_beta   90.00
_cell.angle_gamma   90.00
#
_symmetry.space_group_name_H-M   'P 1'
#
loop_
_entity.id
_entity.type
_entity.pdbx_description
1 polymer ?
#
loop_
_entity_poly.entity_id
_entity_poly.type
_entity_poly.pdbx_seq_one_letter_code
_entity_poly.pdbx_strand_id
1 'polypeptide(L)'
;MDRAKANKTLEAGETDQIIAEEFERLRESQLFLRSPVLSRLLQYLVEHRLRGGRSAPKAYAIATEALGRNADFDPAVDSYPRVMVGRLRNLLDRYYAETPWVHRLRVPQGSYEIVVQHRTAPPARSAAVTPGVGEDAAAAEAGGGGVTSTRHPGVGAPSSRARWWTVLVIVAVAMLAGGWWLAGNWQRMFAPSAVPPPLLEIALPQSGSTPVSRALARALDARLRDGLRRFDLIDLRSAASAGKVDTTQRADYRLDVSLVRTLAGPADVTLVLNRVSDQRTIWSQQFHLTQDQMPGFETIDPAIAQIAGDYGVVVRDQLARQPENFAPGYPCLAQFNRLRQLRDKDTAKRIDACLRATIFREPRNAAALASLSLVRFGDWQPLRGTPAGDKAYAEAVSLAQRAYDSGAETATATFAMARAQYYAGNCRGGVGIGDAAVRLNPYDADTAGFQGMFKIACDQPLEGIALLERSLALDASAPGVPAVTLAFVYSQQGRQDDALAVLDHMPSPSTMEPQYTMVRAIVFARQGKVDEARGLWRHLLDYTRQPQDAPPEKVLRQFMINPAVIGRASKALRESGVVAPQPVAR
;
A
#
# COMPACT_ATOMS: atom_id res chain seq x y z
N MET A 1 -11.60 38.69 1.62
CA MET A 1 -10.75 39.55 0.78
C MET A 1 -9.38 39.57 1.42
N ASP A 2 -8.37 38.99 0.78
CA ASP A 2 -7.01 39.49 0.84
C ASP A 2 -6.20 38.83 -0.29
N ARG A 3 -5.81 39.67 -1.26
CA ARG A 3 -5.08 39.28 -2.47
C ARG A 3 -3.60 39.22 -2.13
N ALA A 4 -3.01 38.02 -2.07
CA ALA A 4 -1.55 37.90 -2.14
C ALA A 4 -1.10 38.12 -3.60
N LYS A 5 -0.61 39.33 -3.88
CA LYS A 5 -0.03 39.74 -5.16
C LYS A 5 1.27 38.99 -5.46
N ALA A 6 1.50 38.81 -6.75
CA ALA A 6 2.66 38.18 -7.38
C ALA A 6 4.01 38.81 -6.99
N ASN A 7 5.04 37.95 -7.04
CA ASN A 7 6.49 38.18 -7.04
C ASN A 7 6.96 39.65 -7.13
N LYS A 8 7.57 40.12 -6.04
CA LYS A 8 8.59 41.16 -6.09
C LYS A 8 9.94 40.44 -6.15
N THR A 9 10.58 40.40 -7.32
CA THR A 9 11.96 39.91 -7.45
C THR A 9 12.85 40.93 -6.74
N LEU A 10 13.40 40.57 -5.57
CA LEU A 10 14.37 41.40 -4.85
C LEU A 10 15.66 41.47 -5.69
N GLU A 11 16.27 42.65 -5.79
CA GLU A 11 17.58 42.81 -6.42
C GLU A 11 18.61 41.92 -5.69
N ALA A 12 19.63 41.41 -6.38
CA ALA A 12 20.60 40.48 -5.79
C ALA A 12 21.27 41.04 -4.52
N GLY A 13 21.52 42.35 -4.47
CA GLY A 13 22.07 43.04 -3.29
C GLY A 13 21.12 43.11 -2.09
N GLU A 14 19.81 43.19 -2.31
CA GLU A 14 18.80 43.20 -1.24
C GLU A 14 18.65 41.80 -0.62
N THR A 15 18.76 40.74 -1.43
CA THR A 15 18.75 39.36 -0.94
C THR A 15 19.97 39.06 -0.07
N ASP A 16 21.14 39.54 -0.47
CA ASP A 16 22.38 39.33 0.29
C ASP A 16 22.37 40.08 1.63
N GLN A 17 21.80 41.29 1.66
CA GLN A 17 21.57 42.02 2.91
C GLN A 17 20.65 41.25 3.87
N ILE A 18 19.53 40.73 3.37
CA ILE A 18 18.60 39.91 4.18
C ILE A 18 19.30 38.67 4.73
N ILE A 19 20.17 38.03 3.92
CA ILE A 19 20.93 36.85 4.36
C ILE A 19 21.86 37.19 5.53
N ALA A 20 22.58 38.32 5.45
CA ALA A 20 23.45 38.75 6.52
C ALA A 20 22.68 39.08 7.82
N GLU A 21 21.55 39.80 7.71
CA GLU A 21 20.73 40.19 8.86
C GLU A 21 20.04 39.00 9.56
N GLU A 22 19.56 38.02 8.79
CA GLU A 22 18.98 36.80 9.36
C GLU A 22 20.06 35.90 9.97
N PHE A 23 21.27 35.88 9.38
CA PHE A 23 22.39 35.10 9.93
C PHE A 23 22.82 35.57 11.31
N GLU A 24 22.96 36.88 11.53
CA GLU A 24 23.32 37.41 12.85
C GLU A 24 22.26 37.07 13.91
N ARG A 25 20.97 37.21 13.57
CA ARG A 25 19.85 36.82 14.46
C ARG A 25 19.85 35.33 14.80
N LEU A 26 20.17 34.48 13.84
CA LEU A 26 20.30 33.04 14.06
C LEU A 26 21.50 32.72 14.96
N ARG A 27 22.64 33.38 14.74
CA ARG A 27 23.89 33.15 15.49
C ARG A 27 23.77 33.51 16.98
N GLU A 28 23.00 34.54 17.30
CA GLU A 28 22.73 34.97 18.68
C GLU A 28 21.65 34.11 19.38
N SER A 29 20.94 33.26 18.64
CA SER A 29 19.88 32.43 19.22
C SER A 29 20.43 31.30 20.11
N GLN A 30 19.70 30.99 21.18
CA GLN A 30 20.06 29.89 22.11
C GLN A 30 20.20 28.52 21.40
N LEU A 31 19.44 28.30 20.31
CA LEU A 31 19.49 27.06 19.53
C LEU A 31 20.83 26.88 18.80
N PHE A 32 21.40 27.97 18.27
CA PHE A 32 22.68 27.96 17.55
C PHE A 32 23.88 28.11 18.49
N LEU A 33 23.76 28.85 19.60
CA LEU A 33 24.78 28.90 20.65
C LEU A 33 25.05 27.51 21.26
N ARG A 34 24.01 26.69 21.41
CA ARG A 34 24.10 25.30 21.90
C ARG A 34 24.58 24.29 20.84
N SER A 35 24.76 24.72 19.58
CA SER A 35 25.09 23.83 18.46
C SER A 35 26.31 24.32 17.64
N PRO A 36 27.54 24.34 18.21
CA PRO A 36 28.71 24.94 17.56
C PRO A 36 29.03 24.40 16.16
N VAL A 37 28.79 23.10 15.91
CA VAL A 37 29.04 22.47 14.60
C VAL A 37 28.03 22.94 13.54
N LEU A 38 26.76 23.11 13.91
CA LEU A 38 25.72 23.58 12.99
C LEU A 38 25.85 25.09 12.73
N SER A 39 26.34 25.85 13.70
CA SER A 39 26.65 27.27 13.55
C SER A 39 27.80 27.49 12.56
N ARG A 40 28.89 26.71 12.66
CA ARG A 40 29.98 26.73 11.67
C ARG A 40 29.50 26.35 10.28
N LEU A 41 28.63 25.35 10.17
CA LEU A 41 28.03 24.95 8.90
C LEU A 41 27.16 26.06 8.30
N LEU A 42 26.29 26.69 9.10
CA LEU A 42 25.45 27.80 8.64
C LEU A 42 26.32 28.98 8.18
N GLN A 43 27.32 29.36 8.98
CA GLN A 43 28.27 30.42 8.65
C GLN A 43 28.94 30.16 7.31
N TYR A 44 29.45 28.95 7.09
CA TYR A 44 30.09 28.57 5.84
C TYR A 44 29.16 28.74 4.63
N LEU A 45 27.91 28.27 4.72
CA LEU A 45 26.96 28.36 3.61
C LEU A 45 26.52 29.81 3.33
N VAL A 46 26.38 30.64 4.37
CA VAL A 46 26.05 32.05 4.26
C VAL A 46 27.21 32.82 3.61
N GLU A 47 28.45 32.63 4.10
CA GLU A 47 29.62 33.29 3.53
C GLU A 47 29.87 32.86 2.07
N HIS A 48 29.68 31.58 1.74
CA HIS A 48 29.77 31.09 0.37
C HIS A 48 28.77 31.79 -0.57
N ARG A 49 27.55 32.03 -0.08
CA ARG A 49 26.52 32.75 -0.82
C ARG A 49 26.86 34.24 -0.98
N LEU A 50 27.31 34.90 0.08
CA LEU A 50 27.65 36.34 0.08
C LEU A 50 28.92 36.68 -0.72
N ARG A 51 29.86 35.73 -0.89
CA ARG A 51 31.03 35.89 -1.78
C ARG A 51 30.70 35.78 -3.28
N GLY A 52 29.43 35.69 -3.65
CA GLY A 52 28.97 35.59 -5.05
C GLY A 52 28.93 34.16 -5.60
N GLY A 53 28.98 33.15 -4.74
CA GLY A 53 28.79 31.74 -5.12
C GLY A 53 27.36 31.49 -5.62
N ARG A 54 27.14 31.56 -6.94
CA ARG A 54 25.83 31.29 -7.57
C ARG A 54 25.47 29.81 -7.65
N SER A 55 26.33 28.92 -7.18
CA SER A 55 26.11 27.47 -7.16
C SER A 55 26.38 26.92 -5.76
N ALA A 56 25.57 25.94 -5.35
CA ALA A 56 25.72 25.26 -4.07
C ALA A 56 27.15 24.70 -3.89
N PRO A 57 27.77 24.85 -2.70
CA PRO A 57 29.08 24.27 -2.41
C PRO A 57 28.99 22.74 -2.46
N LYS A 58 30.03 22.06 -2.94
CA LYS A 58 30.03 20.59 -3.04
C LYS A 58 30.12 19.95 -1.64
N ALA A 59 29.58 18.74 -1.48
CA ALA A 59 29.61 17.99 -0.22
C ALA A 59 31.04 17.84 0.37
N TYR A 60 32.04 17.64 -0.51
CA TYR A 60 33.45 17.59 -0.12
C TYR A 60 33.91 18.88 0.56
N ALA A 61 33.66 20.04 -0.06
CA ALA A 61 34.07 21.34 0.46
C ALA A 61 33.40 21.63 1.82
N ILE A 62 32.12 21.27 1.97
CA ILE A 62 31.41 21.38 3.27
C ILE A 62 32.07 20.50 4.33
N ALA A 63 32.51 19.29 3.97
CA ALA A 63 33.15 18.35 4.89
C ALA A 63 34.47 18.89 5.42
N THR A 64 35.33 19.38 4.53
CA THR A 64 36.70 19.79 4.84
C THR A 64 36.76 21.20 5.42
N GLU A 65 36.01 22.15 4.86
CA GLU A 65 36.13 23.58 5.21
C GLU A 65 35.17 23.99 6.35
N ALA A 66 33.99 23.37 6.48
CA ALA A 66 33.01 23.74 7.51
C ALA A 66 32.95 22.75 8.68
N LEU A 67 33.04 21.45 8.37
CA LEU A 67 32.82 20.37 9.33
C LEU A 67 34.12 19.77 9.90
N GLY A 68 35.29 20.16 9.38
CA GLY A 68 36.61 19.78 9.90
C GLY A 68 37.01 18.33 9.61
N ARG A 69 36.55 17.77 8.49
CA ARG A 69 37.02 16.46 7.99
C ARG A 69 38.36 16.59 7.27
N ASN A 70 39.13 15.50 7.27
CA ASN A 70 40.42 15.41 6.57
C ASN A 70 40.24 15.41 5.04
N ALA A 71 41.33 15.70 4.31
CA ALA A 71 41.32 15.80 2.84
C ALA A 71 41.12 14.46 2.11
N ASP A 72 41.23 13.33 2.83
CA ASP A 72 40.91 11.98 2.33
C ASP A 72 39.40 11.67 2.37
N PHE A 73 38.56 12.64 2.74
CA PHE A 73 37.11 12.48 2.80
C PHE A 73 36.49 12.15 1.43
N ASP A 74 35.77 11.03 1.34
CA ASP A 74 34.98 10.65 0.17
C ASP A 74 33.47 10.89 0.41
N PRO A 75 32.83 11.85 -0.29
CA PRO A 75 31.40 12.12 -0.19
C PRO A 75 30.49 10.96 -0.61
N ALA A 76 30.97 10.01 -1.43
CA ALA A 76 30.20 8.86 -1.86
C ALA A 76 30.00 7.86 -0.73
N VAL A 77 31.04 7.65 0.09
CA VAL A 77 31.06 6.66 1.17
C VAL A 77 30.61 7.25 2.51
N ASP A 78 31.01 8.49 2.84
CA ASP A 78 30.64 9.15 4.08
C ASP A 78 29.51 10.18 3.88
N SER A 79 28.38 9.93 4.54
CA SER A 79 27.20 10.79 4.49
C SER A 79 27.24 11.96 5.50
N TYR A 80 28.32 12.13 6.26
CA TYR A 80 28.42 13.11 7.34
C TYR A 80 28.00 14.54 6.95
N PRO A 81 28.44 15.14 5.82
CA PRO A 81 27.97 16.46 5.39
C PRO A 81 26.48 16.49 5.06
N ARG A 82 25.96 15.42 4.42
CA ARG A 82 24.52 15.27 4.11
C ARG A 82 23.68 15.25 5.38
N VAL A 83 24.12 14.51 6.40
CA VAL A 83 23.46 14.40 7.70
C VAL A 83 23.49 15.74 8.44
N MET A 84 24.65 16.43 8.46
CA MET A 84 24.78 17.71 9.17
C MET A 84 23.97 18.82 8.51
N VAL A 85 23.88 18.87 7.17
CA VAL A 85 22.95 19.80 6.49
C VAL A 85 21.49 19.44 6.77
N GLY A 86 21.14 18.15 6.84
CA GLY A 86 19.81 17.72 7.29
C GLY A 86 19.46 18.22 8.70
N ARG A 87 20.42 18.15 9.63
CA ARG A 87 20.26 18.69 10.98
C ARG A 87 20.17 20.23 11.00
N LEU A 88 20.92 20.92 10.15
CA LEU A 88 20.82 22.38 10.00
C LEU A 88 19.43 22.80 9.50
N ARG A 89 18.87 22.10 8.51
CA ARG A 89 17.49 22.35 8.03
C ARG A 89 16.48 22.28 9.19
N ASN A 90 16.55 21.20 9.97
CA ASN A 90 15.67 21.02 11.12
C ASN A 90 15.86 22.09 12.20
N LEU A 91 17.09 22.58 12.40
CA LEU A 91 17.36 23.62 13.39
C LEU A 91 16.84 25.00 12.94
N LEU A 92 16.99 25.33 11.66
CA LEU A 92 16.39 26.52 11.05
C LEU A 92 14.86 26.47 11.13
N ASP A 93 14.25 25.33 10.80
CA ASP A 93 12.79 25.16 10.87
C ASP A 93 12.26 25.34 12.30
N ARG A 94 12.96 24.83 13.32
CA ARG A 94 12.59 25.06 14.72
C ARG A 94 12.69 26.52 15.13
N TYR A 95 13.79 27.20 14.78
CA TYR A 95 13.98 28.62 15.12
C TYR A 95 12.84 29.49 14.53
N TYR A 96 12.52 29.29 13.25
CA TYR A 96 11.48 30.05 12.55
C TYR A 96 10.04 29.58 12.84
N ALA A 97 9.86 28.46 13.54
CA ALA A 97 8.56 28.08 14.08
C ALA A 97 8.23 28.88 15.35
N GLU A 98 9.23 29.24 16.14
CA GLU A 98 9.08 29.93 17.42
C GLU A 98 9.25 31.45 17.30
N THR A 99 9.97 31.91 16.28
CA THR A 99 10.30 33.33 16.04
C THR A 99 9.47 33.88 14.87
N PRO A 100 8.68 34.95 15.04
CA PRO A 100 7.98 35.58 13.92
C PRO A 100 8.95 36.11 12.87
N TRP A 101 8.64 35.91 11.59
CA TRP A 101 9.53 36.27 10.49
C TRP A 101 8.78 36.81 9.27
N VAL A 102 9.41 37.76 8.59
CA VAL A 102 9.07 38.23 7.23
C VAL A 102 9.98 37.54 6.22
N HIS A 103 11.25 37.39 6.57
CA HIS A 103 12.27 36.66 5.81
C HIS A 103 12.77 35.50 6.64
N ARG A 104 13.02 34.34 6.01
CA ARG A 104 13.71 33.23 6.67
C ARG A 104 14.76 32.60 5.77
N LEU A 105 15.85 32.13 6.38
CA LEU A 105 16.84 31.31 5.69
C LEU A 105 16.39 29.86 5.61
N ARG A 106 16.59 29.24 4.44
CA ARG A 106 16.34 27.82 4.21
C ARG A 106 17.46 27.21 3.37
N VAL A 107 17.72 25.92 3.59
CA VAL A 107 18.51 25.09 2.68
C VAL A 107 17.57 24.07 2.00
N PRO A 108 17.31 24.15 0.68
CA PRO A 108 16.40 23.22 -0.01
C PRO A 108 16.87 21.76 0.05
N GLN A 109 15.96 20.79 -0.08
CA GLN A 109 16.34 19.37 -0.18
C GLN A 109 17.15 19.14 -1.46
N GLY A 110 18.19 18.30 -1.37
CA GLY A 110 19.10 18.03 -2.50
C GLY A 110 20.07 19.17 -2.85
N SER A 111 19.96 20.34 -2.22
CA SER A 111 20.86 21.47 -2.40
C SER A 111 21.64 21.78 -1.11
N TYR A 112 22.80 22.42 -1.25
CA TYR A 112 23.58 22.99 -0.16
C TYR A 112 23.60 24.52 -0.19
N GLU A 113 22.71 25.15 -0.94
CA GLU A 113 22.61 26.60 -1.04
C GLU A 113 21.65 27.19 0.01
N ILE A 114 22.00 28.36 0.54
CA ILE A 114 21.12 29.18 1.39
C ILE A 114 20.23 30.02 0.48
N VAL A 115 18.92 29.91 0.68
CA VAL A 115 17.90 30.70 -0.01
C VAL A 115 17.05 31.46 1.00
N VAL A 116 16.60 32.65 0.60
CA VAL A 116 15.66 33.47 1.38
C VAL A 116 14.25 33.11 0.97
N GLN A 117 13.40 32.84 1.96
CA GLN A 117 11.96 32.74 1.75
C GLN A 117 11.26 33.96 2.36
N HIS A 118 10.37 34.57 1.59
CA HIS A 118 9.62 35.77 1.98
C HIS A 118 8.16 35.45 2.32
N ARG A 119 7.60 36.20 3.28
CA ARG A 119 6.16 36.27 3.60
C ARG A 119 5.75 37.74 3.80
N THR A 120 4.51 38.06 3.41
CA THR A 120 3.96 39.43 3.44
C THR A 120 3.74 40.02 4.83
N ALA A 121 3.62 39.21 5.89
CA ALA A 121 3.63 39.64 7.29
C ALA A 121 3.83 38.42 8.23
N PRO A 122 4.44 38.60 9.42
CA PRO A 122 4.53 37.52 10.42
C PRO A 122 3.13 37.21 11.00
N PRO A 123 2.78 35.94 11.26
CA PRO A 123 1.50 35.62 11.87
C PRO A 123 1.44 36.17 13.30
N ALA A 124 0.38 36.90 13.64
CA ALA A 124 0.11 37.35 15.00
C ALA A 124 -0.11 36.12 15.90
N ARG A 125 0.62 36.03 17.02
CA ARG A 125 0.41 34.98 18.03
C ARG A 125 -1.00 35.14 18.60
N SER A 126 -1.85 34.13 18.40
CA SER A 126 -3.15 34.04 19.07
C SER A 126 -2.91 33.78 20.57
N ALA A 127 -3.13 34.80 21.40
CA ALA A 127 -3.14 34.65 22.85
C ALA A 127 -4.33 33.78 23.28
N ALA A 128 -4.10 32.92 24.26
CA ALA A 128 -5.06 31.98 24.81
C ALA A 128 -6.27 32.69 25.44
N VAL A 129 -7.48 32.21 25.12
CA VAL A 129 -8.73 32.60 25.79
C VAL A 129 -9.04 31.58 26.89
N THR A 130 -9.10 32.05 28.13
CA THR A 130 -9.61 31.34 29.31
C THR A 130 -11.14 31.19 29.21
N PRO A 131 -11.76 30.05 29.60
CA PRO A 131 -13.20 29.92 29.59
C PRO A 131 -13.83 30.53 30.84
N GLY A 132 -14.72 31.51 30.65
CA GLY A 132 -15.65 32.01 31.66
C GLY A 132 -16.88 31.10 31.76
N VAL A 133 -17.26 30.79 33.00
CA VAL A 133 -18.54 30.13 33.33
C VAL A 133 -19.62 31.20 33.36
N GLY A 134 -20.68 30.98 32.59
CA GLY A 134 -21.89 31.80 32.61
C GLY A 134 -22.83 31.38 33.74
N GLU A 135 -23.28 32.36 34.51
CA GLU A 135 -24.46 32.33 35.35
C GLU A 135 -25.63 32.96 34.57
N ASP A 136 -26.80 32.32 34.59
CA ASP A 136 -28.05 32.91 35.09
C ASP A 136 -29.29 32.15 34.60
N ALA A 137 -30.15 31.76 35.54
CA ALA A 137 -31.56 32.16 35.54
C ALA A 137 -32.33 31.73 36.81
N ALA A 138 -32.99 32.74 37.40
CA ALA A 138 -34.36 32.75 37.95
C ALA A 138 -34.59 32.72 39.48
N ALA A 139 -34.67 33.94 40.04
CA ALA A 139 -35.83 34.57 40.69
C ALA A 139 -36.49 33.97 41.95
N ALA A 140 -36.48 34.76 43.04
CA ALA A 140 -37.68 35.22 43.77
C ALA A 140 -37.34 36.41 44.71
N GLU A 141 -38.11 37.49 44.60
CA GLU A 141 -38.12 38.63 45.54
C GLU A 141 -38.97 38.32 46.79
N ALA A 142 -38.61 38.89 47.94
CA ALA A 142 -39.43 39.89 48.63
C ALA A 142 -38.79 40.25 49.99
N GLY A 143 -38.86 41.53 50.35
CA GLY A 143 -38.24 42.09 51.54
C GLY A 143 -39.00 41.81 52.84
N GLY A 144 -38.31 42.05 53.95
CA GLY A 144 -38.92 42.58 55.16
C GLY A 144 -38.63 41.83 56.46
N GLY A 145 -38.04 42.55 57.41
CA GLY A 145 -38.24 42.29 58.84
C GLY A 145 -37.11 41.53 59.52
N GLY A 146 -36.36 42.23 60.38
CA GLY A 146 -35.36 41.63 61.24
C GLY A 146 -35.94 40.85 62.43
N VAL A 147 -35.02 40.49 63.33
CA VAL A 147 -35.14 40.00 64.71
C VAL A 147 -34.60 38.56 64.91
N THR A 148 -33.37 38.54 65.42
CA THR A 148 -32.88 37.84 66.62
C THR A 148 -32.92 36.29 66.71
N SER A 149 -31.71 35.73 66.71
CA SER A 149 -31.16 34.67 67.59
C SER A 149 -31.98 33.40 67.86
N THR A 150 -31.45 32.24 67.44
CA THR A 150 -31.29 31.06 68.32
C THR A 150 -30.08 30.22 67.90
N ARG A 151 -29.42 29.63 68.90
CA ARG A 151 -28.20 28.82 68.84
C ARG A 151 -28.54 27.31 68.80
N HIS A 152 -27.67 26.55 68.10
CA HIS A 152 -27.27 25.13 68.28
C HIS A 152 -28.12 23.98 67.74
N PRO A 153 -27.55 22.77 67.48
CA PRO A 153 -26.15 22.32 67.60
C PRO A 153 -25.55 21.69 66.30
N GLY A 154 -24.26 21.38 66.34
CA GLY A 154 -23.44 21.01 65.19
C GLY A 154 -23.61 19.59 64.65
N VAL A 155 -23.32 19.46 63.35
CA VAL A 155 -22.91 18.23 62.68
C VAL A 155 -21.56 18.54 62.03
N GLY A 156 -20.53 17.79 62.44
CA GLY A 156 -19.14 18.07 62.10
C GLY A 156 -18.89 18.13 60.60
N ALA A 157 -18.40 19.27 60.13
CA ALA A 157 -17.82 19.38 58.80
C ALA A 157 -16.58 18.48 58.72
N PRO A 158 -16.49 17.54 57.76
CA PRO A 158 -15.22 16.86 57.52
C PRO A 158 -14.18 17.92 57.15
N SER A 159 -13.04 17.86 57.82
CA SER A 159 -11.95 18.84 57.67
C SER A 159 -11.67 19.19 56.20
N SER A 160 -11.43 20.47 55.93
CA SER A 160 -11.05 20.99 54.61
C SER A 160 -9.90 20.22 53.97
N ARG A 161 -9.07 19.52 54.74
CA ARG A 161 -8.00 18.63 54.25
C ARG A 161 -8.53 17.46 53.41
N ALA A 162 -9.65 16.84 53.76
CA ALA A 162 -10.18 15.67 53.03
C ALA A 162 -10.64 16.01 51.59
N ARG A 163 -11.13 17.25 51.37
CA ARG A 163 -11.45 17.77 50.03
C ARG A 163 -10.20 18.06 49.19
N TRP A 164 -9.10 18.48 49.81
CA TRP A 164 -7.83 18.70 49.09
C TRP A 164 -7.14 17.38 48.71
N TRP A 165 -7.23 16.36 49.57
CA TRP A 165 -6.71 15.02 49.26
C TRP A 165 -7.46 14.36 48.09
N THR A 166 -8.77 14.52 48.00
CA THR A 166 -9.56 13.99 46.88
C THR A 166 -9.23 14.71 45.56
N VAL A 167 -9.07 16.03 45.57
CA VAL A 167 -8.61 16.79 44.39
C VAL A 167 -7.19 16.38 43.98
N LEU A 168 -6.26 16.22 44.93
CA LEU A 168 -4.90 15.77 44.64
C LEU A 168 -4.85 14.36 44.06
N VAL A 169 -5.67 13.44 44.56
CA VAL A 169 -5.77 12.08 44.01
C VAL A 169 -6.35 12.12 42.60
N ILE A 170 -7.38 12.92 42.33
CA ILE A 170 -7.95 13.06 40.97
C ILE A 170 -6.92 13.65 40.01
N VAL A 171 -6.18 14.69 40.42
CA VAL A 171 -5.12 15.30 39.60
C VAL A 171 -3.97 14.31 39.38
N ALA A 172 -3.55 13.56 40.41
CA ALA A 172 -2.53 12.54 40.28
C ALA A 172 -2.97 11.42 39.33
N VAL A 173 -4.21 10.95 39.44
CA VAL A 173 -4.78 9.94 38.52
C VAL A 173 -4.90 10.51 37.10
N ALA A 174 -5.31 11.76 36.93
CA ALA A 174 -5.37 12.42 35.62
C ALA A 174 -3.98 12.62 35.01
N MET A 175 -2.97 12.95 35.82
CA MET A 175 -1.57 13.07 35.38
C MET A 175 -0.95 11.71 35.06
N LEU A 176 -1.28 10.66 35.82
CA LEU A 176 -0.84 9.30 35.54
C LEU A 176 -1.53 8.73 34.29
N ALA A 177 -2.84 8.95 34.13
CA ALA A 177 -3.59 8.58 32.94
C ALA A 177 -3.11 9.37 31.72
N GLY A 178 -2.88 10.68 31.88
CA GLY A 178 -2.35 11.56 30.84
C GLY A 178 -0.92 11.17 30.46
N GLY A 179 -0.05 10.91 31.42
CA GLY A 179 1.32 10.43 31.20
C GLY A 179 1.37 9.06 30.55
N TRP A 180 0.48 8.13 30.94
CA TRP A 180 0.35 6.82 30.32
C TRP A 180 -0.20 6.90 28.89
N TRP A 181 -1.20 7.75 28.65
CA TRP A 181 -1.75 8.02 27.32
C TRP A 181 -0.71 8.69 26.41
N LEU A 182 -0.02 9.72 26.91
CA LEU A 182 1.07 10.38 26.19
C LEU A 182 2.22 9.42 25.92
N ALA A 183 2.65 8.59 26.88
CA ALA A 183 3.72 7.61 26.66
C ALA A 183 3.34 6.55 25.62
N GLY A 184 2.09 6.05 25.66
CA GLY A 184 1.58 5.08 24.69
C GLY A 184 1.38 5.65 23.28
N ASN A 185 1.00 6.92 23.17
CA ASN A 185 0.80 7.60 21.88
C ASN A 185 2.01 8.43 21.40
N TRP A 186 3.05 8.63 22.20
CA TRP A 186 4.24 9.41 21.83
C TRP A 186 4.88 8.86 20.55
N GLN A 187 5.03 7.53 20.48
CA GLN A 187 5.57 6.85 19.30
C GLN A 187 4.66 6.99 18.06
N ARG A 188 3.35 7.11 18.23
CA ARG A 188 2.41 7.33 17.10
C ARG A 188 2.43 8.77 16.61
N MET A 189 2.52 9.74 17.52
CA MET A 189 2.53 11.17 17.18
C MET A 189 3.77 11.60 16.39
N PHE A 190 4.91 10.92 16.59
CA PHE A 190 6.17 11.24 15.91
C PHE A 190 6.61 10.20 14.86
N ALA A 191 5.84 9.13 14.64
CA ALA A 191 6.13 8.21 13.55
C ALA A 191 5.79 8.88 12.21
N PRO A 192 6.71 8.88 11.22
CA PRO A 192 6.36 9.31 9.87
C PRO A 192 5.20 8.46 9.34
N SER A 193 4.26 9.10 8.64
CA SER A 193 3.09 8.44 8.04
C SER A 193 3.52 7.28 7.14
N ALA A 194 2.60 6.33 6.92
CA ALA A 194 2.85 5.30 5.94
C ALA A 194 3.01 5.95 4.55
N VAL A 195 3.83 5.32 3.70
CA VAL A 195 4.02 5.80 2.32
C VAL A 195 2.73 5.51 1.56
N PRO A 196 2.06 6.52 0.98
CA PRO A 196 0.81 6.32 0.25
C PRO A 196 1.04 5.54 -1.05
N PRO A 197 -0.01 4.99 -1.66
CA PRO A 197 0.02 4.50 -3.03
C PRO A 197 0.52 5.58 -4.01
N PRO A 198 1.15 5.20 -5.13
CA PRO A 198 1.59 6.14 -6.14
C PRO A 198 0.39 6.78 -6.85
N LEU A 199 0.54 8.06 -7.18
CA LEU A 199 -0.48 8.83 -7.87
C LEU A 199 -0.38 8.63 -9.39
N LEU A 200 -1.44 8.11 -9.99
CA LEU A 200 -1.60 7.95 -11.43
C LEU A 200 -2.52 9.04 -12.00
N GLU A 201 -2.02 9.73 -13.01
CA GLU A 201 -2.78 10.69 -13.80
C GLU A 201 -3.15 10.10 -15.16
N ILE A 202 -4.41 10.24 -15.57
CA ILE A 202 -4.89 9.81 -16.88
C ILE A 202 -5.06 11.05 -17.75
N ALA A 203 -4.28 11.13 -18.83
CA ALA A 203 -4.40 12.20 -19.81
C ALA A 203 -5.71 12.06 -20.59
N LEU A 204 -6.29 13.19 -20.99
CA LEU A 204 -7.47 13.19 -21.84
C LEU A 204 -7.15 12.48 -23.17
N PRO A 205 -7.97 11.51 -23.61
CA PRO A 205 -7.69 10.78 -24.84
C PRO A 205 -7.59 11.70 -26.05
N GLN A 206 -6.43 11.67 -26.72
CA GLN A 206 -6.24 12.35 -27.99
C GLN A 206 -7.11 11.68 -29.04
N SER A 207 -7.97 12.46 -29.70
CA SER A 207 -8.93 11.94 -30.67
C SER A 207 -9.17 12.92 -31.81
N GLY A 208 -9.75 12.42 -32.91
CA GLY A 208 -10.18 13.26 -34.02
C GLY A 208 -11.24 14.30 -33.63
N SER A 209 -11.40 15.34 -34.46
CA SER A 209 -12.29 16.48 -34.20
C SER A 209 -13.78 16.21 -34.48
N THR A 210 -14.17 14.99 -34.84
CA THR A 210 -15.59 14.67 -35.08
C THR A 210 -16.37 14.53 -33.78
N PRO A 211 -17.69 14.80 -33.75
CA PRO A 211 -18.51 14.57 -32.56
C PRO A 211 -18.45 13.12 -32.05
N VAL A 212 -18.44 12.15 -32.97
CA VAL A 212 -18.34 10.71 -32.65
C VAL A 212 -16.99 10.39 -32.00
N SER A 213 -15.88 10.86 -32.57
CA SER A 213 -14.54 10.65 -32.01
C SER A 213 -14.41 11.22 -30.59
N ARG A 214 -14.95 12.43 -30.35
CA ARG A 214 -14.97 13.02 -28.99
C ARG A 214 -15.86 12.26 -28.02
N ALA A 215 -16.99 11.72 -28.47
CA ALA A 215 -17.87 10.92 -27.62
C ALA A 215 -17.19 9.60 -27.20
N LEU A 216 -16.57 8.91 -28.16
CA LEU A 216 -15.79 7.69 -27.90
C LEU A 216 -14.59 7.95 -26.98
N ALA A 217 -13.87 9.06 -27.17
CA ALA A 217 -12.79 9.47 -26.29
C ALA A 217 -13.24 9.64 -24.83
N ARG A 218 -14.42 10.25 -24.60
CA ARG A 218 -14.98 10.38 -23.25
C ARG A 218 -15.41 9.05 -22.66
N ALA A 219 -15.99 8.17 -23.46
CA ALA A 219 -16.37 6.82 -23.02
C ALA A 219 -15.13 6.00 -22.62
N LEU A 220 -14.05 6.10 -23.40
CA LEU A 220 -12.77 5.47 -23.08
C LEU A 220 -12.15 6.04 -21.78
N ASP A 221 -12.10 7.36 -21.63
CA ASP A 221 -11.61 8.02 -20.40
C ASP A 221 -12.42 7.58 -19.17
N ALA A 222 -13.75 7.54 -19.29
CA ALA A 222 -14.65 7.10 -18.22
C ALA A 222 -14.39 5.63 -17.84
N ARG A 223 -14.22 4.73 -18.82
CA ARG A 223 -13.91 3.32 -18.54
C ARG A 223 -12.57 3.15 -17.84
N LEU A 224 -11.52 3.82 -18.32
CA LEU A 224 -10.18 3.76 -17.71
C LEU A 224 -10.21 4.30 -16.26
N ARG A 225 -10.85 5.44 -16.03
CA ARG A 225 -11.02 6.01 -14.67
C ARG A 225 -11.82 5.08 -13.77
N ASP A 226 -12.92 4.51 -14.26
CA ASP A 226 -13.76 3.61 -13.46
C ASP A 226 -13.05 2.30 -13.13
N GLY A 227 -12.25 1.75 -14.04
CA GLY A 227 -11.50 0.53 -13.76
C GLY A 227 -10.31 0.78 -12.83
N LEU A 228 -9.48 1.78 -13.13
CA LEU A 228 -8.26 2.05 -12.36
C LEU A 228 -8.54 2.50 -10.92
N ARG A 229 -9.66 3.20 -10.64
CA ARG A 229 -10.02 3.64 -9.28
C ARG A 229 -10.38 2.49 -8.32
N ARG A 230 -10.55 1.26 -8.83
CA ARG A 230 -11.01 0.10 -8.04
C ARG A 230 -9.86 -0.68 -7.39
N PHE A 231 -8.62 -0.26 -7.63
CA PHE A 231 -7.42 -0.89 -7.09
C PHE A 231 -6.87 -0.09 -5.91
N ASP A 232 -6.54 -0.77 -4.81
CA ASP A 232 -5.99 -0.14 -3.59
C ASP A 232 -4.49 0.23 -3.73
N LEU A 233 -3.84 -0.23 -4.80
CA LEU A 233 -2.39 -0.08 -5.02
C LEU A 233 -2.02 1.14 -5.86
N ILE A 234 -3.00 1.92 -6.31
CA ILE A 234 -2.80 3.18 -7.02
C ILE A 234 -3.82 4.21 -6.54
N ASP A 235 -3.41 5.46 -6.43
CA ASP A 235 -4.34 6.57 -6.27
C ASP A 235 -4.56 7.24 -7.61
N LEU A 236 -5.80 7.53 -7.97
CA LEU A 236 -6.10 8.32 -9.17
C LEU A 236 -6.23 9.80 -8.83
N ARG A 237 -5.61 10.65 -9.65
CA ARG A 237 -5.89 12.09 -9.61
C ARG A 237 -7.33 12.32 -10.07
N SER A 238 -8.20 12.70 -9.13
CA SER A 238 -9.53 13.22 -9.47
C SER A 238 -9.36 14.47 -10.34
N ALA A 239 -10.06 14.52 -11.47
CA ALA A 239 -10.19 15.74 -12.26
C ALA A 239 -10.98 16.74 -11.41
N ALA A 240 -10.29 17.55 -10.60
CA ALA A 240 -10.95 18.54 -9.78
C ALA A 240 -11.68 19.52 -10.70
N SER A 241 -12.99 19.68 -10.48
CA SER A 241 -13.78 20.78 -11.01
C SER A 241 -13.11 22.10 -10.66
N ALA A 242 -12.41 22.72 -11.62
CA ALA A 242 -12.03 24.15 -11.74
C ALA A 242 -11.84 25.00 -10.46
N GLY A 243 -11.41 24.41 -9.34
CA GLY A 243 -11.40 25.07 -8.03
C GLY A 243 -10.37 24.42 -7.11
N LYS A 244 -9.23 25.10 -6.94
CA LYS A 244 -8.15 24.81 -5.99
C LYS A 244 -7.70 23.33 -5.97
N VAL A 245 -7.06 22.89 -7.06
CA VAL A 245 -6.12 21.77 -6.97
C VAL A 245 -4.87 22.27 -6.27
N ASP A 246 -4.42 21.56 -5.24
CA ASP A 246 -3.04 21.65 -4.79
C ASP A 246 -2.14 21.10 -5.91
N THR A 247 -1.71 21.98 -6.82
CA THR A 247 -0.87 21.66 -7.99
C THR A 247 0.56 21.27 -7.60
N THR A 248 0.86 21.16 -6.31
CA THR A 248 2.22 20.90 -5.80
C THR A 248 2.61 19.42 -5.81
N GLN A 249 1.67 18.49 -5.68
CA GLN A 249 1.98 17.06 -5.76
C GLN A 249 1.99 16.63 -7.23
N ARG A 250 3.19 16.34 -7.77
CA ARG A 250 3.34 15.76 -9.11
C ARG A 250 2.83 14.32 -9.10
N ALA A 251 2.19 13.88 -10.19
CA ALA A 251 1.85 12.47 -10.36
C ALA A 251 3.14 11.64 -10.47
N ASP A 252 3.11 10.40 -9.97
CA ASP A 252 4.22 9.45 -10.11
C ASP A 252 4.22 8.82 -11.51
N TYR A 253 3.02 8.57 -12.03
CA TYR A 253 2.78 8.00 -13.34
C TYR A 253 1.75 8.81 -14.13
N ARG A 254 1.91 8.82 -15.46
CA ARG A 254 0.95 9.39 -16.41
C ARG A 254 0.57 8.35 -17.47
N LEU A 255 -0.72 8.11 -17.64
CA LEU A 255 -1.27 7.28 -18.71
C LEU A 255 -1.71 8.19 -19.86
N ASP A 256 -0.94 8.17 -20.94
CA ASP A 256 -1.29 8.82 -22.20
C ASP A 256 -2.17 7.90 -23.03
N VAL A 257 -3.26 8.47 -23.58
CA VAL A 257 -4.30 7.72 -24.30
C VAL A 257 -4.51 8.36 -25.67
N SER A 258 -4.50 7.55 -26.73
CA SER A 258 -4.90 7.98 -28.07
C SER A 258 -5.97 7.08 -28.65
N LEU A 259 -6.89 7.68 -29.40
CA LEU A 259 -7.98 7.02 -30.12
C LEU A 259 -7.98 7.52 -31.56
N VAL A 260 -7.60 6.64 -32.49
CA VAL A 260 -7.56 6.92 -33.93
C VAL A 260 -8.65 6.10 -34.59
N ARG A 261 -9.64 6.76 -35.20
CA ARG A 261 -10.74 6.08 -35.89
C ARG A 261 -10.55 6.15 -37.39
N THR A 262 -10.66 5.01 -38.06
CA THR A 262 -10.68 4.95 -39.54
C THR A 262 -12.03 5.44 -40.07
N LEU A 263 -12.07 5.91 -41.33
CA LEU A 263 -13.32 6.33 -41.97
C LEU A 263 -14.34 5.17 -42.07
N ALA A 264 -13.85 3.93 -42.13
CA ALA A 264 -14.64 2.71 -42.30
C ALA A 264 -15.29 2.17 -41.02
N GLY A 265 -15.03 2.76 -39.83
CA GLY A 265 -15.66 2.34 -38.58
C GLY A 265 -14.72 1.90 -37.45
N PRO A 266 -13.71 1.04 -37.70
CA PRO A 266 -12.76 0.56 -36.69
C PRO A 266 -11.95 1.69 -36.04
N ALA A 267 -11.51 1.45 -34.80
CA ALA A 267 -10.65 2.38 -34.08
C ALA A 267 -9.46 1.68 -33.44
N ASP A 268 -8.33 2.37 -33.45
CA ASP A 268 -7.13 2.00 -32.73
C ASP A 268 -7.05 2.80 -31.44
N VAL A 269 -6.89 2.10 -30.32
CA VAL A 269 -6.59 2.71 -29.02
C VAL A 269 -5.16 2.41 -28.65
N THR A 270 -4.37 3.43 -28.34
CA THR A 270 -3.03 3.25 -27.78
C THR A 270 -2.98 3.78 -26.36
N LEU A 271 -2.48 2.96 -25.45
CA LEU A 271 -2.24 3.31 -24.06
C LEU A 271 -0.73 3.32 -23.80
N VAL A 272 -0.21 4.39 -23.21
CA VAL A 272 1.21 4.54 -22.90
C VAL A 272 1.36 5.00 -21.45
N LEU A 273 1.97 4.16 -20.61
CA LEU A 273 2.25 4.47 -19.22
C LEU A 273 3.67 5.00 -19.07
N ASN A 274 3.77 6.24 -18.61
CA ASN A 274 5.02 6.97 -18.40
C ASN A 274 5.26 7.19 -16.91
N ARG A 275 6.50 6.95 -16.47
CA ARG A 275 6.96 7.41 -15.16
C ARG A 275 7.36 8.88 -15.25
N VAL A 276 6.82 9.71 -14.37
CA VAL A 276 6.95 11.18 -14.48
C VAL A 276 8.32 11.66 -14.01
N SER A 277 8.95 10.96 -13.05
CA SER A 277 10.21 11.39 -12.44
C SER A 277 11.39 11.45 -13.43
N ASP A 278 11.41 10.57 -14.42
CA ASP A 278 12.46 10.47 -15.45
C ASP A 278 11.93 10.45 -16.89
N GLN A 279 10.64 10.73 -17.08
CA GLN A 279 9.96 10.77 -18.38
C GLN A 279 10.10 9.47 -19.21
N ARG A 280 10.24 8.33 -18.54
CA ARG A 280 10.41 7.04 -19.20
C ARG A 280 9.08 6.35 -19.45
N THR A 281 8.86 5.90 -20.68
CA THR A 281 7.80 4.92 -20.98
C THR A 281 8.17 3.58 -20.38
N ILE A 282 7.32 3.08 -19.49
CA ILE A 282 7.53 1.79 -18.80
C ILE A 282 6.62 0.70 -19.33
N TRP A 283 5.54 1.07 -20.04
CA TRP A 283 4.63 0.14 -20.69
C TRP A 283 3.81 0.84 -21.78
N SER A 284 3.48 0.11 -22.83
CA SER A 284 2.57 0.56 -23.89
C SER A 284 1.86 -0.61 -24.54
N GLN A 285 0.60 -0.42 -24.92
CA GLN A 285 -0.16 -1.40 -25.69
C GLN A 285 -1.13 -0.73 -26.66
N GLN A 286 -1.30 -1.35 -27.82
CA GLN A 286 -2.27 -0.95 -28.84
C GLN A 286 -3.38 -1.98 -28.96
N PHE A 287 -4.61 -1.50 -29.14
CA PHE A 287 -5.82 -2.30 -29.32
C PHE A 287 -6.49 -1.91 -30.63
N HIS A 288 -6.77 -2.90 -31.47
CA HIS A 288 -7.58 -2.74 -32.67
C HIS A 288 -9.02 -3.10 -32.32
N LEU A 289 -9.93 -2.13 -32.45
CA LEU A 289 -11.33 -2.27 -32.04
C LEU A 289 -12.27 -2.26 -33.23
N THR A 290 -13.16 -3.24 -33.27
CA THR A 290 -14.28 -3.29 -34.20
C THR A 290 -15.43 -2.39 -33.74
N GLN A 291 -16.40 -2.14 -34.62
CA GLN A 291 -17.50 -1.22 -34.33
C GLN A 291 -18.41 -1.72 -33.19
N ASP A 292 -18.63 -3.04 -33.08
CA ASP A 292 -19.42 -3.70 -32.04
C ASP A 292 -18.76 -3.65 -30.65
N GLN A 293 -17.45 -3.49 -30.60
CA GLN A 293 -16.69 -3.31 -29.36
C GLN A 293 -16.76 -1.88 -28.83
N MET A 294 -17.37 -0.94 -29.58
CA MET A 294 -17.53 0.45 -29.21
C MET A 294 -19.01 0.81 -29.05
N PRO A 295 -19.37 1.67 -28.06
CA PRO A 295 -18.50 2.42 -27.15
C PRO A 295 -18.11 1.63 -25.88
N GLY A 296 -18.31 0.31 -25.86
CA GLY A 296 -18.05 -0.55 -24.72
C GLY A 296 -16.59 -0.48 -24.26
N PHE A 297 -15.63 -0.81 -25.12
CA PHE A 297 -14.19 -0.94 -24.82
C PHE A 297 -13.82 -2.11 -23.89
N GLU A 298 -14.59 -3.20 -23.88
CA GLU A 298 -14.32 -4.38 -23.04
C GLU A 298 -12.97 -5.05 -23.31
N THR A 299 -12.50 -4.98 -24.55
CA THR A 299 -11.19 -5.48 -24.96
C THR A 299 -10.01 -4.83 -24.21
N ILE A 300 -10.22 -3.66 -23.58
CA ILE A 300 -9.20 -2.93 -22.83
C ILE A 300 -9.11 -3.38 -21.35
N ASP A 301 -10.06 -4.16 -20.85
CA ASP A 301 -10.09 -4.61 -19.44
C ASP A 301 -8.78 -5.24 -18.95
N PRO A 302 -8.10 -6.12 -19.72
CA PRO A 302 -6.83 -6.69 -19.29
C PRO A 302 -5.73 -5.63 -19.11
N ALA A 303 -5.78 -4.53 -19.85
CA ALA A 303 -4.82 -3.44 -19.72
C ALA A 303 -4.94 -2.73 -18.37
N ILE A 304 -6.17 -2.56 -17.89
CA ILE A 304 -6.46 -1.95 -16.57
C ILE A 304 -5.85 -2.82 -15.47
N ALA A 305 -6.09 -4.14 -15.53
CA ALA A 305 -5.49 -5.10 -14.61
C ALA A 305 -3.96 -5.14 -14.71
N GLN A 306 -3.41 -5.10 -15.92
CA GLN A 306 -1.97 -5.12 -16.16
C GLN A 306 -1.26 -3.86 -15.63
N ILE A 307 -1.93 -2.71 -15.62
CA ILE A 307 -1.37 -1.46 -15.06
C ILE A 307 -1.42 -1.50 -13.53
N ALA A 308 -2.60 -1.76 -12.95
CA ALA A 308 -2.93 -1.47 -11.55
C ALA A 308 -3.04 -2.69 -10.64
N GLY A 309 -3.07 -3.90 -11.19
CA GLY A 309 -3.25 -5.13 -10.43
C GLY A 309 -2.07 -5.45 -9.50
N ASP A 310 -2.26 -6.49 -8.69
CA ASP A 310 -1.28 -6.93 -7.67
C ASP A 310 0.12 -7.21 -8.23
N TYR A 311 0.19 -7.66 -9.48
CA TYR A 311 1.42 -7.94 -10.23
C TYR A 311 1.61 -7.00 -11.42
N GLY A 312 0.89 -5.89 -11.43
CA GLY A 312 0.86 -4.93 -12.52
C GLY A 312 2.17 -4.16 -12.69
N VAL A 313 2.24 -3.40 -13.79
CA VAL A 313 3.42 -2.61 -14.19
C VAL A 313 3.86 -1.65 -13.08
N VAL A 314 2.93 -1.00 -12.40
CA VAL A 314 3.23 -0.03 -11.34
C VAL A 314 3.92 -0.68 -10.14
N VAL A 315 3.41 -1.83 -9.69
CA VAL A 315 4.02 -2.62 -8.60
C VAL A 315 5.39 -3.14 -9.00
N ARG A 316 5.51 -3.68 -10.22
CA ARG A 316 6.78 -4.21 -10.75
C ARG A 316 7.85 -3.13 -10.89
N ASP A 317 7.49 -1.92 -11.32
CA ASP A 317 8.42 -0.79 -11.39
C ASP A 317 8.95 -0.40 -10.01
N GLN A 318 8.07 -0.36 -9.00
CA GLN A 318 8.47 -0.09 -7.62
C GLN A 318 9.43 -1.15 -7.08
N LEU A 319 9.13 -2.44 -7.29
CA LEU A 319 9.98 -3.55 -6.86
C LEU A 319 11.34 -3.56 -7.57
N ALA A 320 11.38 -3.19 -8.85
CA ALA A 320 12.62 -3.11 -9.62
C ALA A 320 13.53 -1.98 -9.13
N ARG A 321 12.96 -0.80 -8.80
CA ARG A 321 13.72 0.34 -8.29
C ARG A 321 14.16 0.17 -6.85
N GLN A 322 13.35 -0.50 -6.03
CA GLN A 322 13.52 -0.54 -4.58
C GLN A 322 13.30 -1.96 -4.03
N PRO A 323 14.12 -2.95 -4.45
CA PRO A 323 13.90 -4.37 -4.15
C PRO A 323 13.98 -4.73 -2.67
N GLU A 324 14.61 -3.88 -1.86
CA GLU A 324 14.80 -4.07 -0.41
C GLU A 324 14.01 -3.06 0.44
N ASN A 325 13.05 -2.34 -0.15
CA ASN A 325 12.25 -1.36 0.58
C ASN A 325 11.00 -1.99 1.21
N PHE A 326 11.02 -2.12 2.54
CA PHE A 326 9.91 -2.60 3.37
C PHE A 326 9.33 -1.48 4.25
N ALA A 327 9.43 -0.23 3.79
CA ALA A 327 8.82 0.90 4.51
C ALA A 327 7.29 0.69 4.64
N PRO A 328 6.70 1.02 5.80
CA PRO A 328 5.26 0.89 5.99
C PRO A 328 4.45 1.68 4.97
N GLY A 329 3.32 1.12 4.52
CA GLY A 329 2.49 1.62 3.43
C GLY A 329 2.75 0.87 2.12
N TYR A 330 2.70 1.59 1.00
CA TYR A 330 2.76 1.02 -0.35
C TYR A 330 4.01 0.15 -0.62
N PRO A 331 5.24 0.50 -0.23
CA PRO A 331 6.40 -0.37 -0.45
C PRO A 331 6.24 -1.75 0.21
N CYS A 332 5.67 -1.80 1.42
CA CYS A 332 5.36 -3.06 2.10
C CYS A 332 4.31 -3.88 1.33
N LEU A 333 3.25 -3.25 0.82
CA LEU A 333 2.22 -3.94 0.03
C LEU A 333 2.78 -4.50 -1.30
N ALA A 334 3.64 -3.73 -1.99
CA ALA A 334 4.33 -4.20 -3.19
C ALA A 334 5.21 -5.44 -2.89
N GLN A 335 5.94 -5.43 -1.78
CA GLN A 335 6.75 -6.57 -1.35
C GLN A 335 5.88 -7.78 -0.94
N PHE A 336 4.71 -7.54 -0.34
CA PHE A 336 3.76 -8.60 -0.03
C PHE A 336 3.28 -9.31 -1.30
N ASN A 337 3.01 -8.57 -2.38
CA ASN A 337 2.67 -9.19 -3.66
C ASN A 337 3.82 -10.03 -4.22
N ARG A 338 5.08 -9.57 -4.10
CA ARG A 338 6.24 -10.40 -4.44
C ARG A 338 6.33 -11.68 -3.61
N LEU A 339 6.04 -11.62 -2.30
CA LEU A 339 6.02 -12.79 -1.43
C LEU A 339 5.00 -13.82 -1.90
N ARG A 340 3.83 -13.40 -2.37
CA ARG A 340 2.79 -14.31 -2.87
C ARG A 340 3.24 -15.13 -4.08
N GLN A 341 4.17 -14.62 -4.88
CA GLN A 341 4.77 -15.35 -6.00
C GLN A 341 5.96 -16.22 -5.59
N LEU A 342 6.87 -15.71 -4.76
CA LEU A 342 8.15 -16.38 -4.44
C LEU A 342 8.08 -17.30 -3.22
N ARG A 343 7.13 -17.07 -2.30
CA ARG A 343 6.93 -17.79 -1.03
C ARG A 343 8.19 -17.94 -0.15
N ASP A 344 9.09 -16.95 -0.21
CA ASP A 344 10.33 -16.94 0.59
C ASP A 344 10.05 -16.69 2.08
N LYS A 345 10.58 -17.58 2.94
CA LYS A 345 10.30 -17.56 4.39
C LYS A 345 10.93 -16.37 5.11
N ASP A 346 12.11 -15.92 4.68
CA ASP A 346 12.78 -14.79 5.31
C ASP A 346 12.11 -13.47 4.94
N THR A 347 11.68 -13.35 3.68
CA THR A 347 10.81 -12.25 3.21
C THR A 347 9.50 -12.23 4.00
N ALA A 348 8.87 -13.36 4.27
CA ALA A 348 7.61 -13.43 5.04
C ALA A 348 7.70 -12.75 6.42
N LYS A 349 8.82 -12.91 7.14
CA LYS A 349 9.04 -12.24 8.45
C LYS A 349 9.14 -10.73 8.31
N ARG A 350 9.83 -10.24 7.28
CA ARG A 350 9.97 -8.80 7.01
C ARG A 350 8.63 -8.19 6.61
N ILE A 351 7.82 -8.93 5.84
CA ILE A 351 6.47 -8.55 5.47
C ILE A 351 5.54 -8.45 6.68
N ASP A 352 5.56 -9.45 7.58
CA ASP A 352 4.77 -9.38 8.82
C ASP A 352 5.11 -8.11 9.61
N ALA A 353 6.40 -7.82 9.79
CA ALA A 353 6.85 -6.63 10.51
C ALA A 353 6.40 -5.33 9.83
N CYS A 354 6.53 -5.21 8.51
CA CYS A 354 6.15 -3.98 7.81
C CYS A 354 4.62 -3.80 7.73
N LEU A 355 3.84 -4.88 7.62
CA LEU A 355 2.38 -4.80 7.63
C LEU A 355 1.88 -4.38 9.01
N ARG A 356 2.43 -4.94 10.09
CA ARG A 356 2.12 -4.50 11.46
C ARG A 356 2.50 -3.05 11.69
N ALA A 357 3.65 -2.61 11.18
CA ALA A 357 4.06 -1.20 11.25
C ALA A 357 3.14 -0.28 10.44
N THR A 358 2.60 -0.75 9.32
CA THR A 358 1.58 -0.03 8.52
C THR A 358 0.29 0.10 9.33
N ILE A 359 -0.24 -1.00 9.87
CA ILE A 359 -1.45 -1.03 10.70
C ILE A 359 -1.27 -0.21 11.98
N PHE A 360 -0.07 -0.16 12.56
CA PHE A 360 0.20 0.66 13.74
C PHE A 360 0.03 2.17 13.46
N ARG A 361 0.41 2.61 12.25
CA ARG A 361 0.30 4.02 11.81
C ARG A 361 -1.08 4.34 11.25
N GLU A 362 -1.67 3.39 10.53
CA GLU A 362 -2.98 3.49 9.90
C GLU A 362 -3.85 2.29 10.31
N PRO A 363 -4.49 2.34 11.50
CA PRO A 363 -5.23 1.19 12.05
C PRO A 363 -6.41 0.69 11.21
N ARG A 364 -6.85 1.53 10.26
CA ARG A 364 -7.96 1.28 9.32
C ARG A 364 -7.48 1.06 7.88
N ASN A 365 -6.18 0.88 7.63
CA ASN A 365 -5.68 0.57 6.29
C ASN A 365 -6.17 -0.84 5.90
N ALA A 366 -7.24 -0.90 5.10
CA ALA A 366 -7.94 -2.13 4.78
C ALA A 366 -7.06 -3.11 3.98
N ALA A 367 -6.26 -2.60 3.03
CA ALA A 367 -5.32 -3.40 2.25
C ALA A 367 -4.24 -4.07 3.13
N ALA A 368 -3.66 -3.34 4.10
CA ALA A 368 -2.67 -3.88 5.02
C ALA A 368 -3.27 -4.93 5.98
N LEU A 369 -4.49 -4.70 6.47
CA LEU A 369 -5.23 -5.67 7.30
C LEU A 369 -5.54 -6.95 6.53
N ALA A 370 -6.06 -6.83 5.31
CA ALA A 370 -6.35 -7.95 4.42
C ALA A 370 -5.09 -8.74 4.05
N SER A 371 -3.99 -8.05 3.78
CA SER A 371 -2.69 -8.65 3.47
C SER A 371 -2.15 -9.43 4.67
N LEU A 372 -2.18 -8.85 5.87
CA LEU A 372 -1.71 -9.54 7.08
C LEU A 372 -2.61 -10.73 7.42
N SER A 373 -3.92 -10.63 7.21
CA SER A 373 -4.85 -11.76 7.35
C SER A 373 -4.43 -12.95 6.47
N LEU A 374 -4.06 -12.69 5.20
CA LEU A 374 -3.58 -13.74 4.30
C LEU A 374 -2.28 -14.38 4.81
N VAL A 375 -1.32 -13.59 5.28
CA VAL A 375 -0.08 -14.11 5.87
C VAL A 375 -0.39 -15.02 7.07
N ARG A 376 -1.27 -14.59 7.97
CA ARG A 376 -1.67 -15.39 9.15
C ARG A 376 -2.38 -16.69 8.76
N PHE A 377 -3.20 -16.70 7.70
CA PHE A 377 -3.76 -17.94 7.16
C PHE A 377 -2.68 -18.87 6.59
N GLY A 378 -1.64 -18.32 5.99
CA GLY A 378 -0.46 -19.08 5.55
C GLY A 378 0.25 -19.79 6.70
N ASP A 379 0.37 -19.13 7.86
CA ASP A 379 0.95 -19.72 9.08
C ASP A 379 0.03 -20.78 9.71
N TRP A 380 -1.29 -20.58 9.63
CA TRP A 380 -2.28 -21.54 10.14
C TRP A 380 -2.31 -22.85 9.34
N GLN A 381 -2.30 -22.78 8.01
CA GLN A 381 -2.50 -23.95 7.13
C GLN A 381 -1.64 -25.18 7.47
N PRO A 382 -0.31 -25.06 7.70
CA PRO A 382 0.54 -26.19 8.09
C PRO A 382 0.42 -26.61 9.56
N LEU A 383 -0.18 -25.78 10.42
CA LEU A 383 -0.32 -25.99 11.87
C LEU A 383 -1.74 -26.37 12.30
N ARG A 384 -2.60 -26.76 11.35
CA ARG A 384 -4.00 -27.12 11.62
C ARG A 384 -4.12 -28.21 12.70
N GLY A 385 -5.04 -27.99 13.65
CA GLY A 385 -5.26 -28.90 14.78
C GLY A 385 -4.25 -28.76 15.93
N THR A 386 -3.40 -27.73 15.91
CA THR A 386 -2.48 -27.41 17.00
C THR A 386 -2.88 -26.10 17.68
N PRO A 387 -2.55 -25.89 18.98
CA PRO A 387 -2.84 -24.62 19.67
C PRO A 387 -2.21 -23.39 19.00
N ALA A 388 -1.03 -23.55 18.39
CA ALA A 388 -0.39 -22.49 17.62
C ALA A 388 -1.17 -22.15 16.35
N GLY A 389 -1.69 -23.18 15.66
CA GLY A 389 -2.58 -23.01 14.51
C GLY A 389 -3.88 -22.30 14.88
N ASP A 390 -4.50 -22.65 16.01
CA ASP A 390 -5.74 -22.02 16.47
C ASP A 390 -5.54 -20.52 16.75
N LYS A 391 -4.41 -20.15 17.35
CA LYS A 391 -4.04 -18.74 17.56
C LYS A 391 -3.84 -17.99 16.25
N ALA A 392 -3.11 -18.58 15.29
CA ALA A 392 -2.87 -17.98 13.98
C ALA A 392 -4.18 -17.79 13.20
N TYR A 393 -5.09 -18.79 13.27
CA TYR A 393 -6.41 -18.73 12.67
C TYR A 393 -7.27 -17.61 13.28
N ALA A 394 -7.34 -17.54 14.61
CA ALA A 394 -8.11 -16.51 15.30
C ALA A 394 -7.60 -15.09 14.95
N GLU A 395 -6.28 -14.91 14.87
CA GLU A 395 -5.68 -13.64 14.43
C GLU A 395 -6.05 -13.34 12.96
N ALA A 396 -5.95 -14.33 12.06
CA ALA A 396 -6.28 -14.17 10.65
C ALA A 396 -7.74 -13.73 10.43
N VAL A 397 -8.68 -14.36 11.14
CA VAL A 397 -10.11 -14.02 11.08
C VAL A 397 -10.37 -12.63 11.65
N SER A 398 -9.75 -12.28 12.79
CA SER A 398 -9.88 -10.94 13.38
C SER A 398 -9.38 -9.85 12.44
N LEU A 399 -8.26 -10.07 11.75
CA LEU A 399 -7.73 -9.14 10.76
C LEU A 399 -8.63 -9.01 9.53
N ALA A 400 -9.20 -10.11 9.04
CA ALA A 400 -10.15 -10.10 7.93
C ALA A 400 -11.41 -9.29 8.27
N GLN A 401 -11.97 -9.49 9.47
CA GLN A 401 -13.12 -8.72 9.93
C GLN A 401 -12.79 -7.22 10.02
N ARG A 402 -11.65 -6.87 10.63
CA ARG A 402 -11.20 -5.47 10.71
C ARG A 402 -10.96 -4.83 9.35
N ALA A 403 -10.44 -5.59 8.38
CA ALA A 403 -10.29 -5.11 7.01
C ALA A 403 -11.66 -4.75 6.43
N TYR A 404 -12.62 -5.68 6.53
CA TYR A 404 -13.99 -5.47 6.08
C TYR A 404 -14.68 -4.27 6.76
N ASP A 405 -14.56 -4.14 8.08
CA ASP A 405 -15.12 -3.02 8.84
C ASP A 405 -14.49 -1.67 8.47
N SER A 406 -13.26 -1.69 7.96
CA SER A 406 -12.51 -0.48 7.60
C SER A 406 -12.65 -0.07 6.13
N GLY A 407 -13.17 -0.94 5.26
CA GLY A 407 -13.21 -0.70 3.82
C GLY A 407 -14.09 -1.68 3.04
N ALA A 408 -15.33 -1.90 3.49
CA ALA A 408 -16.31 -2.80 2.85
C ALA A 408 -16.64 -2.42 1.39
N GLU A 409 -16.28 -1.21 0.97
CA GLU A 409 -16.40 -0.70 -0.40
C GLU A 409 -15.23 -1.12 -1.31
N THR A 410 -14.19 -1.75 -0.76
CA THR A 410 -13.02 -2.24 -1.51
C THR A 410 -13.12 -3.75 -1.75
N ALA A 411 -12.67 -4.20 -2.92
CA ALA A 411 -12.65 -5.62 -3.26
C ALA A 411 -11.73 -6.41 -2.32
N THR A 412 -10.53 -5.90 -2.03
CA THR A 412 -9.51 -6.54 -1.19
C THR A 412 -10.02 -6.84 0.22
N ALA A 413 -10.64 -5.86 0.88
CA ALA A 413 -11.15 -6.03 2.23
C ALA A 413 -12.35 -6.98 2.27
N THR A 414 -13.26 -6.84 1.32
CA THR A 414 -14.43 -7.72 1.16
C THR A 414 -14.01 -9.16 0.93
N PHE A 415 -13.00 -9.37 0.07
CA PHE A 415 -12.51 -10.71 -0.23
C PHE A 415 -11.75 -11.33 0.96
N ALA A 416 -11.07 -10.53 1.79
CA ALA A 416 -10.44 -11.05 3.01
C ALA A 416 -11.47 -11.69 3.95
N MET A 417 -12.65 -11.07 4.11
CA MET A 417 -13.75 -11.64 4.89
C MET A 417 -14.37 -12.87 4.21
N ALA A 418 -14.56 -12.84 2.89
CA ALA A 418 -15.01 -14.03 2.13
C ALA A 418 -14.07 -15.23 2.36
N ARG A 419 -12.75 -15.01 2.27
CA ARG A 419 -11.72 -16.03 2.54
C ARG A 419 -11.84 -16.61 3.95
N ALA A 420 -12.05 -15.77 4.96
CA ALA A 420 -12.26 -16.22 6.33
C ALA A 420 -13.50 -17.13 6.46
N GLN A 421 -14.60 -16.80 5.77
CA GLN A 421 -15.80 -17.65 5.73
C GLN A 421 -15.53 -18.99 5.06
N TYR A 422 -14.80 -19.01 3.94
CA TYR A 422 -14.44 -20.26 3.27
C TYR A 422 -13.57 -21.15 4.14
N TYR A 423 -12.57 -20.59 4.83
CA TYR A 423 -11.71 -21.35 5.73
C TYR A 423 -12.44 -21.81 7.01
N ALA A 424 -13.52 -21.15 7.39
CA ALA A 424 -14.44 -21.63 8.42
C ALA A 424 -15.41 -22.73 7.92
N GLY A 425 -15.38 -23.07 6.63
CA GLY A 425 -16.33 -24.01 6.01
C GLY A 425 -17.73 -23.43 5.74
N ASN A 426 -17.92 -22.12 5.92
CA ASN A 426 -19.20 -21.45 5.65
C ASN A 426 -19.31 -21.05 4.18
N CYS A 427 -19.61 -22.02 3.32
CA CYS A 427 -19.79 -21.80 1.88
C CYS A 427 -20.85 -20.73 1.57
N ARG A 428 -22.00 -20.73 2.26
CA ARG A 428 -23.09 -19.78 1.98
C ARG A 428 -22.65 -18.33 2.25
N GLY A 429 -21.99 -18.09 3.39
CA GLY A 429 -21.44 -16.77 3.72
C GLY A 429 -20.30 -16.37 2.79
N GLY A 430 -19.39 -17.30 2.50
CA GLY A 430 -18.24 -17.08 1.63
C GLY A 430 -18.63 -16.70 0.21
N VAL A 431 -19.57 -17.44 -0.41
CA VAL A 431 -20.02 -17.18 -1.78
C VAL A 431 -20.64 -15.78 -1.91
N GLY A 432 -21.57 -15.43 -1.02
CA GLY A 432 -22.25 -14.14 -1.09
C GLY A 432 -21.30 -12.94 -0.96
N ILE A 433 -20.35 -13.01 -0.02
CA ILE A 433 -19.36 -11.93 0.21
C ILE A 433 -18.32 -11.92 -0.92
N GLY A 434 -17.86 -13.09 -1.37
CA GLY A 434 -16.88 -13.20 -2.45
C GLY A 434 -17.42 -12.66 -3.78
N ASP A 435 -18.69 -12.91 -4.09
CA ASP A 435 -19.33 -12.35 -5.29
C ASP A 435 -19.49 -10.83 -5.19
N ALA A 436 -19.67 -10.29 -3.98
CA ALA A 436 -19.63 -8.85 -3.76
C ALA A 436 -18.23 -8.28 -4.02
N ALA A 437 -17.17 -8.94 -3.56
CA ALA A 437 -15.79 -8.52 -3.84
C ALA A 437 -15.49 -8.46 -5.34
N VAL A 438 -15.89 -9.49 -6.11
CA VAL A 438 -15.73 -9.52 -7.57
C VAL A 438 -16.50 -8.37 -8.25
N ARG A 439 -17.69 -8.01 -7.76
CA ARG A 439 -18.44 -6.84 -8.29
C ARG A 439 -17.78 -5.50 -7.96
N LEU A 440 -17.13 -5.38 -6.80
CA LEU A 440 -16.41 -4.17 -6.41
C LEU A 440 -15.20 -3.93 -7.32
N ASN A 441 -14.47 -4.98 -7.70
CA ASN A 441 -13.41 -4.91 -8.69
C ASN A 441 -13.42 -6.10 -9.66
N PRO A 442 -14.09 -5.99 -10.83
CA PRO A 442 -14.12 -7.06 -11.83
C PRO A 442 -12.82 -7.18 -12.66
N TYR A 443 -11.83 -6.33 -12.39
CA TYR A 443 -10.51 -6.33 -13.02
C TYR A 443 -9.43 -6.98 -12.13
N ASP A 444 -9.77 -7.35 -10.89
CA ASP A 444 -8.87 -8.06 -10.00
C ASP A 444 -8.84 -9.54 -10.36
N ALA A 445 -7.77 -9.93 -11.08
CA ALA A 445 -7.54 -11.30 -11.50
C ALA A 445 -7.43 -12.28 -10.32
N ASP A 446 -6.84 -11.86 -9.21
CA ASP A 446 -6.58 -12.74 -8.08
C ASP A 446 -7.87 -13.01 -7.30
N THR A 447 -8.64 -11.96 -7.01
CA THR A 447 -9.97 -12.08 -6.40
C THR A 447 -10.89 -12.97 -7.25
N ALA A 448 -10.93 -12.76 -8.57
CA ALA A 448 -11.70 -13.63 -9.47
C ALA A 448 -11.23 -15.09 -9.41
N GLY A 449 -9.92 -15.32 -9.51
CA GLY A 449 -9.35 -16.68 -9.55
C GLY A 449 -9.59 -17.45 -8.26
N PHE A 450 -9.34 -16.84 -7.10
CA PHE A 450 -9.58 -17.48 -5.81
C PHE A 450 -11.08 -17.64 -5.53
N GLN A 451 -11.93 -16.69 -5.90
CA GLN A 451 -13.38 -16.86 -5.78
C GLN A 451 -13.86 -18.04 -6.64
N GLY A 452 -13.33 -18.17 -7.86
CA GLY A 452 -13.63 -19.29 -8.73
C GLY A 452 -13.25 -20.64 -8.13
N MET A 453 -12.04 -20.72 -7.58
CA MET A 453 -11.56 -21.89 -6.85
C MET A 453 -12.47 -22.24 -5.65
N PHE A 454 -12.85 -21.25 -4.83
CA PHE A 454 -13.71 -21.48 -3.67
C PHE A 454 -15.14 -21.88 -4.07
N LYS A 455 -15.70 -21.31 -5.14
CA LYS A 455 -17.00 -21.73 -5.69
C LYS A 455 -16.99 -23.20 -6.13
N ILE A 456 -15.94 -23.66 -6.81
CA ILE A 456 -15.78 -25.08 -7.17
C ILE A 456 -15.75 -25.94 -5.90
N ALA A 457 -15.03 -25.53 -4.86
CA ALA A 457 -14.97 -26.24 -3.59
C ALA A 457 -16.32 -26.26 -2.85
N CYS A 458 -17.17 -25.26 -3.09
CA CYS A 458 -18.53 -25.12 -2.53
C CYS A 458 -19.64 -25.59 -3.49
N ASP A 459 -19.34 -26.53 -4.38
CA ASP A 459 -20.29 -27.18 -5.30
C ASP A 459 -20.97 -26.24 -6.31
N GLN A 460 -20.27 -25.18 -6.73
CA GLN A 460 -20.67 -24.26 -7.80
C GLN A 460 -19.66 -24.25 -8.95
N PRO A 461 -19.47 -25.38 -9.66
CA PRO A 461 -18.38 -25.51 -10.63
C PRO A 461 -18.56 -24.64 -11.87
N LEU A 462 -19.78 -24.42 -12.36
CA LEU A 462 -20.03 -23.66 -13.59
C LEU A 462 -19.54 -22.20 -13.45
N GLU A 463 -20.02 -21.51 -12.42
CA GLU A 463 -19.60 -20.13 -12.12
C GLU A 463 -18.12 -20.08 -11.70
N GLY A 464 -17.65 -21.10 -10.97
CA GLY A 464 -16.27 -21.13 -10.52
C GLY A 464 -15.25 -21.26 -11.65
N ILE A 465 -15.55 -22.07 -12.67
CA ILE A 465 -14.71 -22.20 -13.87
C ILE A 465 -14.69 -20.89 -14.65
N ALA A 466 -15.84 -20.24 -14.86
CA ALA A 466 -15.90 -18.96 -15.57
C ALA A 466 -15.05 -17.88 -14.89
N LEU A 467 -15.01 -17.86 -13.56
CA LEU A 467 -14.16 -16.93 -12.80
C LEU A 467 -12.66 -17.26 -12.91
N LEU A 468 -12.29 -18.54 -12.95
CA LEU A 468 -10.91 -18.97 -13.21
C LEU A 468 -10.46 -18.58 -14.62
N GLU A 469 -11.30 -18.78 -15.63
CA GLU A 469 -11.03 -18.35 -17.02
C GLU A 469 -10.87 -16.82 -17.09
N ARG A 470 -11.77 -16.07 -16.44
CA ARG A 470 -11.68 -14.60 -16.33
C ARG A 470 -10.37 -14.16 -15.66
N SER A 471 -9.97 -14.83 -14.58
CA SER A 471 -8.71 -14.55 -13.86
C SER A 471 -7.50 -14.59 -14.80
N LEU A 472 -7.39 -15.67 -15.60
CA LEU A 472 -6.27 -15.84 -16.53
C LEU A 472 -6.36 -14.90 -17.74
N ALA A 473 -7.56 -14.52 -18.16
CA ALA A 473 -7.75 -13.53 -19.22
C ALA A 473 -7.34 -12.11 -18.79
N LEU A 474 -7.45 -11.79 -17.49
CA LEU A 474 -7.07 -10.48 -16.93
C LEU A 474 -5.57 -10.35 -16.67
N ASP A 475 -4.90 -11.43 -16.28
CA ASP A 475 -3.48 -11.40 -15.90
C ASP A 475 -2.64 -12.45 -16.63
N ALA A 476 -1.84 -11.97 -17.59
CA ALA A 476 -0.92 -12.78 -18.37
C ALA A 476 0.26 -13.34 -17.56
N SER A 477 0.47 -12.90 -16.31
CA SER A 477 1.43 -13.53 -15.40
C SER A 477 0.93 -14.84 -14.79
N ALA A 478 -0.30 -15.26 -15.14
CA ALA A 478 -0.95 -16.52 -14.77
C ALA A 478 -0.90 -16.79 -13.25
N PRO A 479 -1.92 -16.35 -12.48
CA PRO A 479 -1.91 -16.49 -11.03
C PRO A 479 -1.76 -17.96 -10.63
N GLY A 480 -0.70 -18.29 -9.89
CA GLY A 480 -0.21 -19.66 -9.70
C GLY A 480 -1.30 -20.68 -9.36
N VAL A 481 -1.95 -20.54 -8.21
CA VAL A 481 -2.97 -21.50 -7.73
C VAL A 481 -4.23 -21.50 -8.61
N PRO A 482 -4.83 -20.36 -9.00
CA PRO A 482 -5.94 -20.35 -9.93
C PRO A 482 -5.65 -21.03 -11.28
N ALA A 483 -4.48 -20.77 -11.88
CA ALA A 483 -4.10 -21.35 -13.17
C ALA A 483 -3.97 -22.88 -13.10
N VAL A 484 -3.26 -23.39 -12.08
CA VAL A 484 -3.14 -24.85 -11.86
C VAL A 484 -4.50 -25.48 -11.57
N THR A 485 -5.39 -24.78 -10.86
CA THR A 485 -6.75 -25.26 -10.60
C THR A 485 -7.55 -25.38 -11.90
N LEU A 486 -7.50 -24.37 -12.77
CA LEU A 486 -8.20 -24.42 -14.06
C LEU A 486 -7.66 -25.54 -14.96
N ALA A 487 -6.34 -25.66 -15.07
CA ALA A 487 -5.71 -26.73 -15.83
C ALA A 487 -6.13 -28.11 -15.31
N PHE A 488 -6.19 -28.27 -13.99
CA PHE A 488 -6.66 -29.50 -13.39
C PHE A 488 -8.13 -29.79 -13.73
N VAL A 489 -9.00 -28.78 -13.69
CA VAL A 489 -10.42 -28.92 -14.07
C VAL A 489 -10.58 -29.32 -15.53
N TYR A 490 -9.88 -28.65 -16.46
CA TYR A 490 -9.86 -29.03 -17.88
C TYR A 490 -9.38 -30.46 -18.08
N SER A 491 -8.33 -30.87 -17.37
CA SER A 491 -7.86 -32.26 -17.41
C SER A 491 -8.95 -33.22 -16.95
N GLN A 492 -9.68 -32.92 -15.86
CA GLN A 492 -10.80 -33.76 -15.39
C GLN A 492 -11.95 -33.85 -16.39
N GLN A 493 -12.14 -32.84 -17.23
CA GLN A 493 -13.14 -32.80 -18.30
C GLN A 493 -12.67 -33.50 -19.59
N GLY A 494 -11.47 -34.08 -19.61
CA GLY A 494 -10.90 -34.69 -20.80
C GLY A 494 -10.24 -33.69 -21.77
N ARG A 495 -10.27 -32.40 -21.46
CA ARG A 495 -9.69 -31.30 -22.26
C ARG A 495 -8.19 -31.16 -21.99
N GLN A 496 -7.40 -32.17 -22.36
CA GLN A 496 -5.97 -32.20 -22.02
C GLN A 496 -5.17 -31.10 -22.72
N ASP A 497 -5.53 -30.75 -23.97
CA ASP A 497 -4.82 -29.72 -24.73
C ASP A 497 -5.03 -28.33 -24.12
N ASP A 498 -6.25 -28.01 -23.70
CA ASP A 498 -6.55 -26.77 -22.97
C ASP A 498 -5.84 -26.74 -21.62
N ALA A 499 -5.80 -27.87 -20.90
CA ALA A 499 -5.07 -27.97 -19.64
C ALA A 499 -3.57 -27.70 -19.82
N LEU A 500 -2.97 -28.29 -20.87
CA LEU A 500 -1.56 -28.09 -21.19
C LEU A 500 -1.28 -26.65 -21.63
N ALA A 501 -2.16 -26.06 -22.45
CA ALA A 501 -2.04 -24.67 -22.87
C ALA A 501 -1.98 -23.71 -21.67
N VAL A 502 -2.81 -23.94 -20.65
CA VAL A 502 -2.73 -23.15 -19.40
C VAL A 502 -1.38 -23.33 -18.70
N LEU A 503 -0.92 -24.58 -18.53
CA LEU A 503 0.33 -24.90 -17.82
C LEU A 503 1.59 -24.40 -18.55
N ASP A 504 1.57 -24.34 -19.88
CA ASP A 504 2.70 -23.88 -20.69
C ASP A 504 2.90 -22.36 -20.64
N HIS A 505 1.84 -21.60 -20.38
CA HIS A 505 1.92 -20.13 -20.23
C HIS A 505 2.27 -19.68 -18.80
N MET A 506 2.34 -20.59 -17.83
CA MET A 506 2.70 -20.24 -16.45
C MET A 506 4.18 -19.85 -16.35
N PRO A 507 4.51 -18.69 -15.73
CA PRO A 507 5.89 -18.26 -15.60
C PRO A 507 6.60 -18.93 -14.42
N SER A 508 7.94 -18.88 -14.44
CA SER A 508 8.75 -19.16 -13.25
C SER A 508 8.57 -18.04 -12.20
N PRO A 509 8.48 -18.34 -10.88
CA PRO A 509 8.69 -19.65 -10.26
C PRO A 509 7.42 -20.48 -10.08
N SER A 510 6.25 -20.06 -10.59
CA SER A 510 5.00 -20.82 -10.44
C SER A 510 5.09 -22.23 -11.04
N THR A 511 5.92 -22.41 -12.06
CA THR A 511 6.27 -23.73 -12.64
C THR A 511 7.08 -24.63 -11.70
N MET A 512 7.68 -24.08 -10.64
CA MET A 512 8.41 -24.83 -9.61
C MET A 512 7.50 -25.30 -8.47
N GLU A 513 6.23 -24.88 -8.44
CA GLU A 513 5.32 -25.29 -7.38
C GLU A 513 4.96 -26.78 -7.48
N PRO A 514 4.80 -27.49 -6.35
CA PRO A 514 4.45 -28.91 -6.37
C PRO A 514 3.09 -29.17 -7.00
N GLN A 515 2.14 -28.24 -6.87
CA GLN A 515 0.81 -28.30 -7.47
C GLN A 515 0.91 -28.29 -9.00
N TYR A 516 1.77 -27.43 -9.56
CA TYR A 516 2.06 -27.39 -10.99
C TYR A 516 2.64 -28.74 -11.46
N THR A 517 3.69 -29.22 -10.80
CA THR A 517 4.35 -30.48 -11.13
C THR A 517 3.36 -31.66 -11.12
N MET A 518 2.52 -31.71 -10.08
CA MET A 518 1.48 -32.72 -9.92
C MET A 518 0.47 -32.69 -11.07
N VAL A 519 -0.11 -31.51 -11.36
CA VAL A 519 -1.14 -31.39 -12.40
C VAL A 519 -0.57 -31.66 -13.79
N ARG A 520 0.63 -31.15 -14.09
CA ARG A 520 1.31 -31.40 -15.37
C ARG A 520 1.64 -32.89 -15.56
N ALA A 521 2.05 -33.59 -14.51
CA ALA A 521 2.25 -35.04 -14.55
C ALA A 521 0.94 -35.79 -14.88
N ILE A 522 -0.19 -35.39 -14.28
CA ILE A 522 -1.51 -35.99 -14.55
C ILE A 522 -1.96 -35.71 -15.99
N VAL A 523 -1.75 -34.49 -16.50
CA VAL A 523 -2.08 -34.13 -17.89
C VAL A 523 -1.27 -34.97 -18.88
N PHE A 524 0.05 -35.07 -18.69
CA PHE A 524 0.91 -35.90 -19.53
C PHE A 524 0.56 -37.38 -19.47
N ALA A 525 0.26 -37.91 -18.28
CA ALA A 525 -0.22 -39.28 -18.11
C ALA A 525 -1.48 -39.54 -18.97
N ARG A 526 -2.42 -38.61 -18.97
CA ARG A 526 -3.68 -38.71 -19.74
C ARG A 526 -3.51 -38.47 -21.24
N GLN A 527 -2.45 -37.78 -21.66
CA GLN A 527 -2.06 -37.65 -23.08
C GLN A 527 -1.24 -38.84 -23.60
N GLY A 528 -0.86 -39.79 -22.74
CA GLY A 528 0.04 -40.88 -23.12
C GLY A 528 1.54 -40.49 -23.18
N LYS A 529 1.90 -39.30 -22.69
CA LYS A 529 3.30 -38.82 -22.54
C LYS A 529 3.92 -39.37 -21.25
N VAL A 530 4.09 -40.69 -21.21
CA VAL A 530 4.36 -41.43 -19.97
C VAL A 530 5.74 -41.09 -19.39
N ASP A 531 6.76 -40.92 -20.22
CA ASP A 531 8.13 -40.70 -19.74
C ASP A 531 8.29 -39.31 -19.12
N GLU A 532 7.69 -38.29 -19.73
CA GLU A 532 7.63 -36.93 -19.20
C GLU A 532 6.83 -36.88 -17.89
N ALA A 533 5.67 -37.56 -17.86
CA ALA A 533 4.87 -37.68 -16.65
C ALA A 533 5.64 -38.36 -15.52
N ARG A 534 6.40 -39.43 -15.81
CA ARG A 534 7.24 -40.14 -14.83
C ARG A 534 8.40 -39.30 -14.34
N GLY A 535 8.97 -38.44 -15.18
CA GLY A 535 9.97 -37.45 -14.77
C GLY A 535 9.42 -36.46 -13.74
N LEU A 536 8.27 -35.85 -14.04
CA LEU A 536 7.59 -34.92 -13.14
C LEU A 536 7.12 -35.59 -11.85
N TRP A 537 6.60 -36.81 -11.93
CA TRP A 537 6.17 -37.55 -10.75
C TRP A 537 7.34 -37.87 -9.80
N ARG A 538 8.50 -38.28 -10.33
CA ARG A 538 9.72 -38.48 -9.53
C ARG A 538 10.15 -37.19 -8.83
N HIS A 539 10.16 -36.07 -9.53
CA HIS A 539 10.45 -34.77 -8.93
C HIS A 539 9.48 -34.42 -7.79
N LEU A 540 8.19 -34.73 -7.94
CA LEU A 540 7.20 -34.53 -6.89
C LEU A 540 7.44 -35.42 -5.66
N LEU A 541 7.86 -36.67 -5.86
CA LEU A 541 8.23 -37.58 -4.77
C LEU A 541 9.43 -37.07 -3.99
N ASP A 542 10.47 -36.61 -4.68
CA ASP A 542 11.67 -36.02 -4.07
C ASP A 542 11.29 -34.78 -3.24
N TYR A 543 10.48 -33.88 -3.80
CA TYR A 543 9.98 -32.69 -3.11
C TYR A 543 9.19 -33.04 -1.84
N THR A 544 8.33 -34.06 -1.91
CA THR A 544 7.49 -34.51 -0.79
C THR A 544 8.19 -35.50 0.15
N ARG A 545 9.47 -35.81 -0.10
CA ARG A 545 10.27 -36.80 0.64
C ARG A 545 9.55 -38.15 0.76
N GLN A 546 8.94 -38.60 -0.33
CA GLN A 546 8.27 -39.89 -0.42
C GLN A 546 9.15 -40.90 -1.18
N PRO A 547 9.11 -42.20 -0.83
CA PRO A 547 9.84 -43.22 -1.58
C PRO A 547 9.25 -43.40 -3.00
N GLN A 548 10.04 -43.98 -3.92
CA GLN A 548 9.64 -44.14 -5.32
C GLN A 548 8.38 -45.02 -5.52
N ASP A 549 8.12 -45.92 -4.58
CA ASP A 549 6.96 -46.82 -4.56
C ASP A 549 5.77 -46.27 -3.76
N ALA A 550 5.83 -45.01 -3.33
CA ALA A 550 4.75 -44.40 -2.55
C ALA A 550 3.41 -44.45 -3.31
N PRO A 551 2.32 -44.91 -2.66
CA PRO A 551 1.01 -44.91 -3.30
C PRO A 551 0.61 -43.50 -3.75
N PRO A 552 0.10 -43.32 -4.99
CA PRO A 552 -0.24 -42.00 -5.51
C PRO A 552 -1.26 -41.28 -4.62
N GLU A 553 -2.18 -41.99 -3.97
CA GLU A 553 -3.13 -41.38 -3.03
C GLU A 553 -2.43 -40.73 -1.84
N LYS A 554 -1.32 -41.31 -1.35
CA LYS A 554 -0.56 -40.76 -0.22
C LYS A 554 0.13 -39.45 -0.62
N VAL A 555 0.64 -39.37 -1.84
CA VAL A 555 1.29 -38.19 -2.38
C VAL A 555 0.25 -37.10 -2.67
N LEU A 556 -0.81 -37.44 -3.42
CA LEU A 556 -1.85 -36.50 -3.84
C LEU A 556 -2.64 -35.89 -2.67
N ARG A 557 -2.88 -36.64 -1.58
CA ARG A 557 -3.55 -36.13 -0.37
C ARG A 557 -2.83 -34.94 0.29
N GLN A 558 -1.57 -34.71 -0.02
CA GLN A 558 -0.84 -33.54 0.50
C GLN A 558 -1.28 -32.23 -0.19
N PHE A 559 -1.89 -32.33 -1.38
CA PHE A 559 -2.28 -31.17 -2.19
C PHE A 559 -3.78 -31.12 -2.49
N MET A 560 -4.47 -32.26 -2.38
CA MET A 560 -5.87 -32.42 -2.76
C MET A 560 -6.69 -32.93 -1.58
N ILE A 561 -7.89 -32.38 -1.39
CA ILE A 561 -8.76 -32.73 -0.25
C ILE A 561 -9.85 -33.73 -0.66
N ASN A 562 -10.36 -33.66 -1.90
CA ASN A 562 -11.50 -34.47 -2.33
C ASN A 562 -11.08 -35.93 -2.68
N PRO A 563 -11.57 -36.95 -1.94
CA PRO A 563 -11.18 -38.35 -2.15
C PRO A 563 -11.52 -38.91 -3.53
N ALA A 564 -12.67 -38.53 -4.11
CA ALA A 564 -13.07 -39.01 -5.43
C ALA A 564 -12.15 -38.46 -6.53
N VAL A 565 -11.73 -37.20 -6.38
CA VAL A 565 -10.78 -36.56 -7.29
C VAL A 565 -9.40 -37.22 -7.18
N ILE A 566 -8.92 -37.48 -5.96
CA ILE A 566 -7.69 -38.24 -5.72
C ILE A 566 -7.76 -39.62 -6.38
N GLY A 567 -8.88 -40.33 -6.21
CA GLY A 567 -9.08 -41.66 -6.82
C GLY A 567 -8.96 -41.63 -8.34
N ARG A 568 -9.61 -40.66 -9.01
CA ARG A 568 -9.52 -40.52 -10.48
C ARG A 568 -8.13 -40.15 -10.97
N ALA A 569 -7.41 -39.28 -10.25
CA ALA A 569 -6.04 -38.92 -10.58
C ALA A 569 -5.07 -40.10 -10.39
N SER A 570 -5.16 -40.81 -9.26
CA SER A 570 -4.39 -42.03 -8.98
C SER A 570 -4.64 -43.12 -10.01
N LYS A 571 -5.90 -43.31 -10.43
CA LYS A 571 -6.27 -44.26 -11.48
C LYS A 571 -5.56 -43.91 -12.81
N ALA A 572 -5.62 -42.66 -13.24
CA ALA A 572 -4.96 -42.20 -14.47
C ALA A 572 -3.43 -42.41 -14.43
N LEU A 573 -2.78 -42.17 -13.29
CA LEU A 573 -1.34 -42.41 -13.12
C LEU A 573 -0.97 -43.90 -13.21
N ARG A 574 -1.82 -44.80 -12.69
CA ARG A 574 -1.60 -46.26 -12.77
C ARG A 574 -1.83 -46.79 -14.17
N GLU A 575 -2.96 -46.45 -14.78
CA GLU A 575 -3.35 -46.97 -16.09
C GLU A 575 -2.41 -46.52 -17.22
N SER A 576 -1.81 -45.33 -17.08
CA SER A 576 -0.77 -44.83 -17.99
C SER A 576 0.61 -45.45 -17.76
N GLY A 577 0.83 -46.21 -16.68
CA GLY A 577 2.15 -46.76 -16.34
C GLY A 577 3.15 -45.73 -15.81
N VAL A 578 2.67 -44.56 -15.35
CA VAL A 578 3.51 -43.55 -14.68
C VAL A 578 3.92 -44.02 -13.29
N VAL A 579 3.00 -44.64 -12.56
CA VAL A 579 3.27 -45.30 -11.27
C VAL A 579 2.99 -46.80 -11.35
N ALA A 580 3.60 -47.57 -10.46
CA ALA A 580 3.38 -49.00 -10.39
C ALA A 580 1.89 -49.34 -10.16
N PRO A 581 1.38 -50.44 -10.74
CA PRO A 581 0.03 -50.92 -10.47
C PRO A 581 -0.15 -51.23 -8.98
N GLN A 582 -1.39 -51.15 -8.50
CA GLN A 582 -1.71 -51.48 -7.11
C GLN A 582 -1.25 -52.91 -6.80
N PRO A 583 -0.48 -53.16 -5.73
CA PRO A 583 -0.15 -54.52 -5.34
C PRO A 583 -1.45 -55.27 -5.09
N VAL A 584 -1.65 -56.39 -5.81
CA VAL A 584 -2.81 -57.27 -5.62
C VAL A 584 -2.76 -57.75 -4.16
N ALA A 585 -3.79 -57.45 -3.38
CA ALA A 585 -3.91 -57.96 -2.02
C ALA A 585 -3.84 -59.49 -2.08
N ARG A 586 -2.80 -60.06 -1.47
CA ARG A 586 -2.65 -61.51 -1.31
C ARG A 586 -3.50 -62.01 -0.16
#